data_AF-A0A9R0R9J7-F1
#
_entry.id   AF-A0A9R0R9J7-F1
#
_cell.length_a   1.000
_cell.length_b   1.000
_cell.length_c   1.000
_cell.angle_alpha   90.00
_cell.angle_beta   90.00
_cell.angle_gamma   90.00
#
_symmetry.space_group_name_H-M   'P 1'
#
loop_
_entity.id
_entity.type
_entity.pdbx_description
1 polymer ?
#
loop_
_entity_poly.entity_id
_entity_poly.type
_entity_poly.pdbx_seq_one_letter_code
_entity_poly.pdbx_strand_id
1 'polypeptide(L)'
;MLYWPMPNTLYVEGYALDQFAEGAWALQPVHQNKVGLVLDSGIEEELQLRHLQVADAARASLGLPVVEYTVTDAPLEIKTWFDPKCGKSTGSVGNSDSLLRAVDALVNHAGVNAVAVVARFPDDDPEDSDCYREGKGVDLLAGVEAIISHLIVKEFKIPAAHAPAVLSPPLSPSVSPRSAAEEIGYTFLPCVLAGLSSAPQYVTRRQGTSDSGCIVANDVDSVILPRDACGGDGALAFSRTARKNKPLIITVQENETVLDDTPDKFSIDAYLKNP
;
A
#
# COMPACT_ATOMS: atom_id res chain seq x y z
N MET A 1 -1.92 9.39 -5.50
CA MET A 1 -3.24 9.59 -4.82
C MET A 1 -3.09 10.55 -3.63
N LEU A 2 -4.00 11.52 -3.45
CA LEU A 2 -4.06 12.34 -2.23
C LEU A 2 -4.98 11.66 -1.22
N TYR A 3 -4.42 11.11 -0.14
CA TYR A 3 -5.19 10.48 0.93
C TYR A 3 -5.57 11.49 2.00
N TRP A 4 -6.84 11.42 2.44
CA TRP A 4 -7.35 12.14 3.60
C TRP A 4 -8.00 11.15 4.57
N PRO A 5 -7.59 11.11 5.85
CA PRO A 5 -8.21 10.23 6.83
C PRO A 5 -9.71 10.48 6.98
N MET A 6 -10.51 9.43 6.78
CA MET A 6 -11.97 9.47 6.97
C MET A 6 -12.38 8.57 8.14
N PRO A 7 -13.34 8.98 9.00
CA PRO A 7 -13.74 8.19 10.17
C PRO A 7 -14.30 6.79 9.85
N ASN A 8 -14.74 6.57 8.62
CA ASN A 8 -15.35 5.34 8.12
C ASN A 8 -14.49 4.62 7.08
N THR A 9 -13.18 4.88 7.03
CA THR A 9 -12.23 4.22 6.12
C THR A 9 -11.07 3.66 6.90
N LEU A 10 -10.70 2.41 6.58
CA LEU A 10 -9.53 1.76 7.14
C LEU A 10 -8.45 1.65 6.06
N TYR A 11 -7.23 2.07 6.40
CA TYR A 11 -6.06 1.98 5.54
C TYR A 11 -5.35 0.64 5.78
N VAL A 12 -5.42 -0.28 4.82
CA VAL A 12 -4.97 -1.67 4.98
C VAL A 12 -4.05 -2.04 3.81
N GLU A 13 -2.92 -2.66 4.12
CA GLU A 13 -1.97 -3.18 3.13
C GLU A 13 -2.55 -4.43 2.42
N GLY A 14 -2.12 -4.66 1.17
CA GLY A 14 -2.68 -5.69 0.29
C GLY A 14 -2.61 -7.12 0.85
N TYR A 15 -1.47 -7.56 1.35
CA TYR A 15 -1.32 -8.88 1.96
C TYR A 15 -2.18 -9.03 3.23
N ALA A 16 -2.24 -8.00 4.08
CA ALA A 16 -3.14 -8.01 5.23
C ALA A 16 -4.62 -8.12 4.79
N LEU A 17 -4.99 -7.47 3.68
CA LEU A 17 -6.33 -7.55 3.12
C LEU A 17 -6.63 -8.95 2.57
N ASP A 18 -5.65 -9.62 1.96
CA ASP A 18 -5.78 -11.02 1.51
C ASP A 18 -6.00 -11.96 2.72
N GLN A 19 -5.17 -11.83 3.77
CA GLN A 19 -5.31 -12.61 5.00
C GLN A 19 -6.65 -12.34 5.72
N PHE A 20 -7.13 -11.10 5.68
CA PHE A 20 -8.46 -10.73 6.15
C PHE A 20 -9.55 -11.40 5.31
N ALA A 21 -9.46 -11.36 3.98
CA ALA A 21 -10.43 -11.97 3.07
C ALA A 21 -10.54 -13.49 3.27
N GLU A 22 -9.41 -14.17 3.48
CA GLU A 22 -9.33 -15.59 3.86
C GLU A 22 -9.92 -15.88 5.25
N GLY A 23 -10.06 -14.86 6.08
CA GLY A 23 -10.56 -14.95 7.46
C GLY A 23 -9.50 -15.43 8.44
N ALA A 24 -8.23 -15.45 8.04
CA ALA A 24 -7.10 -15.75 8.90
C ALA A 24 -6.85 -14.60 9.88
N TRP A 25 -7.03 -13.36 9.43
CA TRP A 25 -6.82 -12.15 10.22
C TRP A 25 -8.14 -11.38 10.43
N ALA A 26 -8.19 -10.60 11.51
CA ALA A 26 -9.20 -9.59 11.75
C ALA A 26 -8.53 -8.21 11.83
N LEU A 27 -9.29 -7.16 11.51
CA LEU A 27 -8.82 -5.78 11.58
C LEU A 27 -9.30 -5.16 12.88
N GLN A 28 -8.40 -4.67 13.71
CA GLN A 28 -8.72 -3.96 14.94
C GLN A 28 -8.55 -2.45 14.73
N PRO A 29 -9.64 -1.68 14.59
CA PRO A 29 -9.55 -0.23 14.55
C PRO A 29 -8.84 0.31 15.78
N VAL A 30 -8.03 1.34 15.58
CA VAL A 30 -7.29 2.02 16.64
C VAL A 30 -7.56 3.52 16.58
N HIS A 31 -7.44 4.18 17.72
CA HIS A 31 -7.53 5.63 17.75
C HIS A 31 -6.29 6.28 17.11
N GLN A 32 -5.10 5.77 17.46
CA GLN A 32 -3.83 6.30 17.01
C GLN A 32 -2.72 5.23 17.12
N ASN A 33 -1.90 5.12 16.08
CA ASN A 33 -0.67 4.30 16.07
C ASN A 33 0.54 5.10 16.54
N LYS A 34 1.66 4.41 16.78
CA LYS A 34 3.01 4.98 16.87
C LYS A 34 3.72 4.63 15.59
N VAL A 35 3.93 5.61 14.72
CA VAL A 35 4.48 5.41 13.39
C VAL A 35 6.00 5.57 13.45
N GLY A 36 6.72 4.53 13.03
CA GLY A 36 8.15 4.58 12.76
C GLY A 36 8.44 4.83 11.28
N LEU A 37 9.58 5.47 10.99
CA LEU A 37 10.01 5.77 9.62
C LEU A 37 11.34 5.06 9.31
N VAL A 38 11.36 4.22 8.28
CA VAL A 38 12.60 3.67 7.72
C VAL A 38 12.99 4.49 6.49
N LEU A 39 14.24 4.94 6.44
CA LEU A 39 14.83 5.59 5.28
C LEU A 39 15.91 4.67 4.68
N ASP A 40 15.82 4.41 3.38
CA ASP A 40 16.86 3.70 2.65
C ASP A 40 18.17 4.51 2.63
N SER A 41 19.28 3.89 3.00
CA SER A 41 20.62 4.50 2.95
C SER A 41 21.09 4.83 1.54
N GLY A 42 20.42 4.31 0.51
CA GLY A 42 20.64 4.67 -0.89
C GLY A 42 20.09 6.04 -1.27
N ILE A 43 19.28 6.68 -0.42
CA ILE A 43 18.71 8.00 -0.69
C ILE A 43 19.80 9.08 -0.54
N GLU A 44 19.88 9.99 -1.50
CA GLU A 44 20.79 11.13 -1.47
C GLU A 44 20.46 12.08 -0.31
N GLU A 45 21.49 12.72 0.29
CA GLU A 45 21.34 13.53 1.51
C GLU A 45 20.24 14.60 1.44
N GLU A 46 20.13 15.32 0.32
CA GLU A 46 19.10 16.34 0.13
C GLU A 46 17.70 15.71 0.08
N LEU A 47 17.56 14.61 -0.66
CA LEU A 47 16.28 13.90 -0.80
C LEU A 47 15.87 13.28 0.54
N GLN A 48 16.81 12.74 1.30
CA GLN A 48 16.58 12.23 2.65
C GLN A 48 16.10 13.35 3.58
N LEU A 49 16.76 14.53 3.55
CA LEU A 49 16.37 15.68 4.35
C LEU A 49 14.94 16.14 4.04
N ARG A 50 14.52 16.12 2.77
CA ARG A 50 13.14 16.45 2.37
C ARG A 50 12.12 15.51 3.02
N HIS A 51 12.40 14.21 3.10
CA HIS A 51 11.51 13.24 3.76
C HIS A 51 11.46 13.45 5.28
N LEU A 52 12.60 13.77 5.91
CA LEU A 52 12.64 14.13 7.33
C LEU A 52 11.82 15.41 7.62
N GLN A 53 11.93 16.43 6.76
CA GLN A 53 11.13 17.65 6.88
C GLN A 53 9.62 17.39 6.69
N VAL A 54 9.24 16.42 5.86
CA VAL A 54 7.85 15.97 5.74
C VAL A 54 7.37 15.34 7.04
N ALA A 55 8.17 14.48 7.67
CA ALA A 55 7.84 13.92 8.98
C ALA A 55 7.69 15.03 10.05
N ASP A 56 8.58 16.02 10.06
CA ASP A 56 8.48 17.19 10.94
C ASP A 56 7.21 18.00 10.71
N ALA A 57 6.88 18.29 9.45
CA ALA A 57 5.66 19.00 9.07
C ALA A 57 4.39 18.21 9.44
N ALA A 58 4.38 16.90 9.24
CA ALA A 58 3.30 16.01 9.63
C ALA A 58 3.06 16.02 11.15
N ARG A 59 4.14 16.00 11.95
CA ARG A 59 4.04 16.15 13.41
C ARG A 59 3.50 17.52 13.80
N ALA A 60 4.08 18.59 13.25
CA ALA A 60 3.78 19.96 13.67
C ALA A 60 2.40 20.45 13.24
N SER A 61 1.98 20.15 12.01
CA SER A 61 0.78 20.72 11.39
C SER A 61 -0.44 19.80 11.46
N LEU A 62 -0.22 18.49 11.43
CA LEU A 62 -1.30 17.48 11.43
C LEU A 62 -1.39 16.71 12.74
N GLY A 63 -0.42 16.88 13.66
CA GLY A 63 -0.39 16.14 14.93
C GLY A 63 -0.16 14.64 14.76
N LEU A 64 0.46 14.21 13.65
CA LEU A 64 0.65 12.79 13.37
C LEU A 64 1.71 12.17 14.30
N PRO A 65 1.51 10.91 14.74
CA PRO A 65 2.31 10.26 15.78
C PRO A 65 3.58 9.61 15.21
N VAL A 66 4.40 10.39 14.50
CA VAL A 66 5.70 9.92 14.00
C VAL A 66 6.71 10.03 15.14
N VAL A 67 7.19 8.89 15.65
CA VAL A 67 7.92 8.84 16.93
C VAL A 67 9.41 8.60 16.80
N GLU A 68 9.86 7.90 15.77
CA GLU A 68 11.27 7.56 15.56
C GLU A 68 11.54 7.31 14.07
N TYR A 69 12.78 7.53 13.63
CA TYR A 69 13.24 7.05 12.33
C TYR A 69 14.54 6.26 12.43
N THR A 70 14.79 5.41 11.46
CA THR A 70 16.06 4.73 11.30
C THR A 70 16.48 4.71 9.83
N VAL A 71 17.76 4.44 9.59
CA VAL A 71 18.32 4.31 8.25
C VAL A 71 18.76 2.86 8.06
N THR A 72 18.50 2.30 6.89
CA THR A 72 18.94 0.93 6.56
C THR A 72 20.47 0.83 6.59
N ASP A 73 21.03 -0.36 6.92
CA ASP A 73 22.49 -0.53 7.04
C ASP A 73 23.20 -0.81 5.70
N ALA A 74 22.40 -1.07 4.67
CA ALA A 74 22.79 -1.14 3.27
C ALA A 74 21.68 -0.58 2.36
N PRO A 75 22.02 -0.03 1.17
CA PRO A 75 21.03 0.46 0.22
C PRO A 75 20.08 -0.64 -0.22
N LEU A 76 18.78 -0.35 -0.40
CA LEU A 76 17.82 -1.40 -0.75
C LEU A 76 17.96 -1.92 -2.19
N GLU A 77 18.64 -1.18 -3.07
CA GLU A 77 18.91 -1.54 -4.47
C GLU A 77 17.63 -1.91 -5.24
N ILE A 78 16.66 -1.00 -5.22
CA ILE A 78 15.37 -1.17 -5.89
C ILE A 78 15.57 -1.24 -7.42
N LYS A 79 14.90 -2.20 -8.05
CA LYS A 79 14.80 -2.33 -9.51
C LYS A 79 13.35 -2.53 -9.90
N THR A 80 12.90 -1.86 -10.95
CA THR A 80 11.53 -1.91 -11.47
C THR A 80 11.53 -2.35 -12.93
N TRP A 81 10.48 -3.05 -13.37
CA TRP A 81 10.22 -3.40 -14.78
C TRP A 81 8.76 -3.79 -14.98
N PHE A 82 8.29 -3.78 -16.24
CA PHE A 82 7.00 -4.36 -16.61
C PHE A 82 7.12 -5.87 -16.86
N ASP A 83 6.16 -6.64 -16.36
CA ASP A 83 6.05 -8.06 -16.69
C ASP A 83 5.68 -8.22 -18.17
N PRO A 84 6.53 -8.88 -18.99
CA PRO A 84 6.31 -8.97 -20.44
C PRO A 84 5.09 -9.83 -20.83
N LYS A 85 4.51 -10.59 -19.90
CA LYS A 85 3.33 -11.44 -20.14
C LYS A 85 2.02 -10.72 -19.88
N CYS A 86 1.99 -9.83 -18.89
CA CYS A 86 0.73 -9.22 -18.44
C CYS A 86 0.77 -7.69 -18.29
N GLY A 87 1.92 -7.04 -18.52
CA GLY A 87 2.04 -5.58 -18.47
C GLY A 87 1.99 -4.97 -17.07
N LYS A 88 1.83 -5.77 -16.00
CA LYS A 88 1.90 -5.30 -14.61
C LYS A 88 3.29 -4.74 -14.32
N SER A 89 3.38 -3.68 -13.52
CA SER A 89 4.65 -3.30 -12.91
C SER A 89 5.06 -4.31 -11.84
N THR A 90 6.35 -4.57 -11.76
CA THR A 90 6.97 -5.48 -10.79
C THR A 90 8.43 -5.10 -10.59
N GLY A 91 9.16 -5.83 -9.75
CA GLY A 91 10.57 -5.59 -9.58
C GLY A 91 11.23 -6.43 -8.49
N SER A 92 12.31 -5.89 -7.90
CA SER A 92 13.06 -6.54 -6.82
C SER A 92 13.60 -5.55 -5.81
N VAL A 93 13.71 -6.01 -4.56
CA VAL A 93 14.47 -5.38 -3.47
C VAL A 93 15.75 -6.20 -3.28
N GLY A 94 16.91 -5.60 -3.51
CA GLY A 94 18.20 -6.29 -3.42
C GLY A 94 18.55 -6.69 -1.99
N ASN A 95 18.61 -5.72 -1.08
CA ASN A 95 19.00 -5.93 0.32
C ASN A 95 17.78 -5.95 1.25
N SER A 96 16.86 -6.90 1.03
CA SER A 96 15.61 -7.03 1.82
C SER A 96 15.85 -7.34 3.31
N ASP A 97 16.97 -7.97 3.65
CA ASP A 97 17.40 -8.24 5.01
C ASP A 97 17.76 -6.95 5.78
N SER A 98 18.37 -5.98 5.10
CA SER A 98 18.67 -4.64 5.62
C SER A 98 17.38 -3.90 5.99
N LEU A 99 16.35 -3.99 5.14
CA LEU A 99 15.01 -3.48 5.43
C LEU A 99 14.43 -4.13 6.70
N LEU A 100 14.44 -5.46 6.77
CA LEU A 100 13.88 -6.18 7.91
C LEU A 100 14.59 -5.84 9.22
N ARG A 101 15.92 -5.72 9.22
CA ARG A 101 16.70 -5.29 10.40
C ARG A 101 16.31 -3.88 10.86
N ALA A 102 16.14 -2.94 9.93
CA ALA A 102 15.73 -1.58 10.24
C ALA A 102 14.33 -1.55 10.87
N VAL A 103 13.38 -2.31 10.31
CA VAL A 103 12.04 -2.43 10.88
C VAL A 103 12.06 -3.08 12.26
N ASP A 104 12.81 -4.17 12.42
CA ASP A 104 12.95 -4.87 13.70
C ASP A 104 13.45 -3.94 14.80
N ALA A 105 14.46 -3.10 14.51
CA ALA A 105 14.98 -2.11 15.45
C ALA A 105 13.89 -1.10 15.89
N LEU A 106 13.07 -0.60 14.96
CA LEU A 106 11.97 0.32 15.32
C LEU A 106 10.91 -0.38 16.18
N VAL A 107 10.51 -1.60 15.81
CA VAL A 107 9.45 -2.35 16.50
C VAL A 107 9.91 -2.74 17.90
N ASN A 108 11.09 -3.36 18.02
CA ASN A 108 11.55 -3.94 19.27
C ASN A 108 12.23 -2.93 20.21
N HIS A 109 12.87 -1.88 19.69
CA HIS A 109 13.59 -0.91 20.53
C HIS A 109 12.82 0.39 20.75
N ALA A 110 12.06 0.87 19.75
CA ALA A 110 11.27 2.10 19.86
C ALA A 110 9.77 1.85 20.13
N GLY A 111 9.31 0.59 20.08
CA GLY A 111 7.92 0.23 20.37
C GLY A 111 6.92 0.82 19.39
N VAL A 112 7.32 1.00 18.13
CA VAL A 112 6.41 1.41 17.05
C VAL A 112 5.47 0.27 16.70
N ASN A 113 4.27 0.59 16.26
CA ASN A 113 3.26 -0.41 15.87
C ASN A 113 2.68 -0.16 14.47
N ALA A 114 3.28 0.76 13.70
CA ALA A 114 3.04 0.95 12.28
C ALA A 114 4.32 1.53 11.65
N VAL A 115 4.62 1.18 10.40
CA VAL A 115 5.90 1.55 9.77
C VAL A 115 5.70 2.15 8.38
N ALA A 116 6.25 3.34 8.18
CA ALA A 116 6.44 3.93 6.87
C ALA A 116 7.86 3.61 6.37
N VAL A 117 7.99 3.22 5.10
CA VAL A 117 9.30 3.01 4.47
C VAL A 117 9.47 3.99 3.32
N VAL A 118 10.58 4.70 3.28
CA VAL A 118 11.01 5.47 2.13
C VAL A 118 12.18 4.76 1.49
N ALA A 119 12.01 4.26 0.27
CA ALA A 119 13.05 3.56 -0.48
C ALA A 119 13.53 4.40 -1.67
N ARG A 120 14.83 4.35 -2.01
CA ARG A 120 15.33 4.99 -3.23
C ARG A 120 14.93 4.14 -4.42
N PHE A 121 14.04 4.66 -5.26
CA PHE A 121 13.67 4.02 -6.53
C PHE A 121 14.60 4.49 -7.64
N PRO A 122 14.79 3.76 -8.74
CA PRO A 122 15.44 4.30 -9.93
C PRO A 122 14.64 5.49 -10.47
N ASP A 123 15.33 6.47 -11.08
CA ASP A 123 14.65 7.55 -11.79
C ASP A 123 14.09 7.02 -13.12
N ASP A 124 12.85 7.39 -13.45
CA ASP A 124 12.09 6.83 -14.58
C ASP A 124 12.71 7.17 -15.96
N ASP A 125 12.44 6.29 -16.93
CA ASP A 125 12.49 6.67 -18.36
C ASP A 125 11.33 7.65 -18.65
N PRO A 126 11.60 8.82 -19.26
CA PRO A 126 10.58 9.83 -19.54
C PRO A 126 9.34 9.30 -20.27
N GLU A 127 9.50 8.36 -21.22
CA GLU A 127 8.38 7.86 -22.03
C GLU A 127 7.35 7.05 -21.21
N ASP A 128 7.83 6.20 -20.31
CA ASP A 128 6.98 5.38 -19.44
C ASP A 128 6.29 6.24 -18.36
N SER A 129 7.01 7.24 -17.82
CA SER A 129 6.49 8.16 -16.79
C SER A 129 5.37 9.05 -17.32
N ASP A 130 5.49 9.54 -18.57
CA ASP A 130 4.48 10.42 -19.17
C ASP A 130 3.14 9.71 -19.41
N CYS A 131 3.17 8.46 -19.89
CA CYS A 131 1.94 7.68 -20.10
C CYS A 131 1.17 7.47 -18.78
N TYR A 132 1.86 7.14 -17.69
CA TYR A 132 1.25 7.00 -16.37
C TYR A 132 0.65 8.32 -15.87
N ARG A 133 1.41 9.42 -15.97
CA ARG A 133 0.97 10.76 -15.51
C ARG A 133 -0.24 11.27 -16.28
N GLU A 134 -0.38 10.91 -17.55
CA GLU A 134 -1.57 11.19 -18.38
C GLU A 134 -2.75 10.25 -18.09
N GLY A 135 -2.60 9.27 -17.20
CA GLY A 135 -3.62 8.29 -16.85
C GLY A 135 -3.84 7.22 -17.92
N LYS A 136 -2.85 7.01 -18.79
CA LYS A 136 -2.88 6.05 -19.91
C LYS A 136 -1.94 4.85 -19.71
N GLY A 137 -1.08 4.92 -18.71
CA GLY A 137 -0.04 3.92 -18.42
C GLY A 137 -0.15 3.31 -17.02
N VAL A 138 0.71 2.33 -16.77
CA VAL A 138 0.85 1.65 -15.49
C VAL A 138 1.88 2.38 -14.64
N ASP A 139 1.62 2.52 -13.34
CA ASP A 139 2.61 3.00 -12.38
C ASP A 139 3.76 1.97 -12.27
N LEU A 140 4.94 2.32 -12.77
CA LEU A 140 6.12 1.45 -12.76
C LEU A 140 6.65 1.17 -11.33
N LEU A 141 6.38 2.06 -10.37
CA LEU A 141 6.88 1.96 -9.00
C LEU A 141 5.99 1.03 -8.14
N ALA A 142 4.67 1.06 -8.39
CA ALA A 142 3.64 0.38 -7.59
C ALA A 142 3.91 -1.12 -7.32
N GLY A 143 4.55 -1.83 -8.26
CA GLY A 143 4.90 -3.24 -8.09
C GLY A 143 5.88 -3.51 -6.94
N VAL A 144 6.97 -2.74 -6.86
CA VAL A 144 8.00 -2.94 -5.81
C VAL A 144 7.57 -2.34 -4.48
N GLU A 145 6.86 -1.22 -4.54
CA GLU A 145 6.09 -0.66 -3.44
C GLU A 145 5.24 -1.72 -2.71
N ALA A 146 4.46 -2.50 -3.45
CA ALA A 146 3.71 -3.63 -2.88
C ALA A 146 4.62 -4.72 -2.29
N ILE A 147 5.76 -5.04 -2.92
CA ILE A 147 6.73 -6.03 -2.39
C ILE A 147 7.30 -5.58 -1.04
N ILE A 148 7.65 -4.29 -0.89
CA ILE A 148 8.24 -3.73 0.34
C ILE A 148 7.26 -3.84 1.50
N SER A 149 6.03 -3.33 1.32
CA SER A 149 5.02 -3.34 2.37
C SER A 149 4.54 -4.77 2.70
N HIS A 150 4.35 -5.63 1.69
CA HIS A 150 4.04 -7.05 1.86
C HIS A 150 5.08 -7.76 2.73
N LEU A 151 6.38 -7.57 2.45
CA LEU A 151 7.45 -8.23 3.20
C LEU A 151 7.38 -7.88 4.69
N ILE A 152 7.14 -6.61 5.01
CA ILE A 152 7.05 -6.12 6.39
C ILE A 152 5.80 -6.65 7.08
N VAL A 153 4.64 -6.54 6.45
CA VAL A 153 3.38 -7.01 7.03
C VAL A 153 3.42 -8.52 7.28
N LYS A 154 4.01 -9.27 6.35
CA LYS A 154 4.17 -10.72 6.49
C LYS A 154 5.05 -11.11 7.68
N GLU A 155 6.18 -10.42 7.87
CA GLU A 155 7.13 -10.73 8.93
C GLU A 155 6.63 -10.24 10.30
N PHE A 156 6.26 -8.95 10.39
CA PHE A 156 6.00 -8.27 11.67
C PHE A 156 4.52 -8.21 12.04
N LYS A 157 3.60 -8.42 11.08
CA LYS A 157 2.13 -8.39 11.29
C LYS A 157 1.63 -7.09 11.90
N ILE A 158 2.26 -5.99 11.51
CA ILE A 158 1.85 -4.62 11.84
C ILE A 158 1.55 -3.86 10.54
N PRO A 159 0.74 -2.80 10.58
CA PRO A 159 0.53 -1.93 9.43
C PRO A 159 1.83 -1.38 8.86
N ALA A 160 2.00 -1.52 7.55
CA ALA A 160 3.12 -0.92 6.85
C ALA A 160 2.66 -0.32 5.52
N ALA A 161 3.33 0.74 5.13
CA ALA A 161 3.18 1.38 3.82
C ALA A 161 4.48 2.04 3.42
N HIS A 162 4.55 2.42 2.16
CA HIS A 162 5.78 2.86 1.51
C HIS A 162 5.57 4.22 0.83
N ALA A 163 6.67 4.94 0.62
CA ALA A 163 6.76 6.08 -0.26
C ALA A 163 8.03 5.94 -1.11
N PRO A 164 7.99 6.25 -2.41
CA PRO A 164 9.18 6.22 -3.24
C PRO A 164 9.95 7.52 -3.06
N ALA A 165 11.25 7.42 -2.79
CA ALA A 165 12.18 8.53 -2.97
C ALA A 165 12.65 8.53 -4.43
N VAL A 166 12.14 9.51 -5.17
CA VAL A 166 12.49 9.79 -6.57
C VAL A 166 12.79 11.27 -6.73
N LEU A 167 13.53 11.62 -7.78
CA LEU A 167 13.72 13.03 -8.14
C LEU A 167 12.39 13.63 -8.64
N SER A 168 12.15 14.90 -8.32
CA SER A 168 10.99 15.61 -8.88
C SER A 168 11.09 15.67 -10.39
N PRO A 169 10.09 15.15 -11.13
CA PRO A 169 10.04 15.33 -12.56
C PRO A 169 9.74 16.81 -12.89
N PRO A 170 10.02 17.26 -14.13
CA PRO A 170 9.60 18.58 -14.56
C PRO A 170 8.06 18.70 -14.55
N LEU A 171 7.59 19.93 -14.35
CA LEU A 171 6.17 20.26 -14.42
C LEU A 171 5.59 19.86 -15.77
N SER A 172 4.53 19.05 -15.76
CA SER A 172 3.78 18.67 -16.96
C SER A 172 2.47 19.48 -17.08
N PRO A 173 2.14 20.02 -18.27
CA PRO A 173 0.83 20.63 -18.51
C PRO A 173 -0.27 19.59 -18.74
N SER A 174 0.09 18.32 -19.00
CA SER A 174 -0.80 17.21 -19.33
C SER A 174 -0.71 16.18 -18.21
N VAL A 175 -1.53 16.37 -17.16
CA VAL A 175 -1.61 15.44 -16.02
C VAL A 175 -3.05 15.02 -15.80
N SER A 176 -3.28 13.72 -15.67
CA SER A 176 -4.58 13.16 -15.32
C SER A 176 -5.00 13.63 -13.93
N PRO A 177 -6.29 13.92 -13.69
CA PRO A 177 -6.79 14.18 -12.34
C PRO A 177 -6.43 13.08 -11.32
N ARG A 178 -6.20 11.83 -11.77
CA ARG A 178 -5.80 10.71 -10.91
C ARG A 178 -4.36 10.85 -10.38
N SER A 179 -3.47 11.46 -11.18
CA SER A 179 -2.05 11.64 -10.88
C SER A 179 -1.71 13.06 -10.44
N ALA A 180 -2.64 14.01 -10.57
CA ALA A 180 -2.43 15.43 -10.22
C ALA A 180 -2.00 15.66 -8.75
N ALA A 181 -2.34 14.75 -7.85
CA ALA A 181 -1.90 14.77 -6.45
C ALA A 181 -0.37 14.63 -6.30
N GLU A 182 0.30 14.06 -7.29
CA GLU A 182 1.74 13.80 -7.25
C GLU A 182 2.53 15.08 -7.61
N GLU A 183 1.92 16.00 -8.37
CA GLU A 183 2.47 17.32 -8.71
C GLU A 183 2.54 18.28 -7.50
N ILE A 184 1.73 18.05 -6.47
CA ILE A 184 1.68 18.92 -5.30
C ILE A 184 2.61 18.44 -4.17
N GLY A 185 3.21 17.25 -4.29
CA GLY A 185 4.04 16.65 -3.26
C GLY A 185 4.78 15.40 -3.71
N TYR A 186 6.02 15.58 -4.17
CA TYR A 186 6.86 14.54 -4.79
C TYR A 186 7.55 13.59 -3.81
N THR A 187 7.26 13.70 -2.51
CA THR A 187 7.76 12.73 -1.51
C THR A 187 6.75 11.63 -1.23
N PHE A 188 5.47 11.81 -1.57
CA PHE A 188 4.35 10.88 -1.36
C PHE A 188 4.06 10.50 0.12
N LEU A 189 5.01 10.78 1.01
CA LEU A 189 5.04 10.42 2.42
C LEU A 189 3.91 11.05 3.28
N PRO A 190 3.37 12.26 3.04
CA PRO A 190 2.30 12.80 3.87
C PRO A 190 1.06 11.89 3.93
N CYS A 191 0.67 11.33 2.78
CA CYS A 191 -0.48 10.44 2.67
C CYS A 191 -0.25 9.12 3.41
N VAL A 192 0.97 8.59 3.32
CA VAL A 192 1.42 7.37 4.01
C VAL A 192 1.36 7.54 5.52
N LEU A 193 1.94 8.62 6.04
CA LEU A 193 1.92 8.93 7.47
C LEU A 193 0.48 9.13 7.98
N ALA A 194 -0.35 9.84 7.21
CA ALA A 194 -1.75 10.06 7.55
C ALA A 194 -2.54 8.74 7.59
N GLY A 195 -2.35 7.85 6.60
CA GLY A 195 -2.96 6.52 6.57
C GLY A 195 -2.52 5.65 7.74
N LEU A 196 -1.22 5.52 7.96
CA LEU A 196 -0.65 4.70 9.03
C LEU A 196 -1.00 5.21 10.43
N SER A 197 -1.27 6.52 10.61
CA SER A 197 -1.63 7.08 11.92
C SER A 197 -2.86 6.43 12.57
N SER A 198 -3.77 5.88 11.76
CA SER A 198 -5.02 5.25 12.20
C SER A 198 -5.31 3.90 11.53
N ALA A 199 -4.34 3.36 10.78
CA ALA A 199 -4.44 2.03 10.18
C ALA A 199 -4.78 0.97 11.26
N PRO A 200 -5.74 0.06 11.00
CA PRO A 200 -6.13 -0.95 11.98
C PRO A 200 -4.97 -1.91 12.24
N GLN A 201 -4.86 -2.38 13.48
CA GLN A 201 -3.93 -3.43 13.85
C GLN A 201 -4.43 -4.80 13.37
N TYR A 202 -3.52 -5.72 13.10
CA TYR A 202 -3.86 -7.04 12.59
C TYR A 202 -3.92 -8.06 13.72
N VAL A 203 -5.06 -8.74 13.85
CA VAL A 203 -5.28 -9.78 14.86
C VAL A 203 -5.31 -11.14 14.18
N THR A 204 -4.27 -11.96 14.40
CA THR A 204 -4.24 -13.33 13.91
C THR A 204 -5.26 -14.18 14.67
N ARG A 205 -6.24 -14.76 13.96
CA ARG A 205 -7.29 -15.54 14.62
C ARG A 205 -6.75 -16.90 15.03
N ARG A 206 -6.77 -17.17 16.34
CA ARG A 206 -6.57 -18.52 16.91
C ARG A 206 -7.94 -19.01 17.40
N GLN A 207 -8.17 -20.31 17.39
CA GLN A 207 -9.45 -20.86 17.91
C GLN A 207 -9.70 -20.35 19.34
N GLY A 208 -10.82 -19.63 19.53
CA GLY A 208 -11.28 -19.15 20.85
C GLY A 208 -10.99 -17.68 21.19
N THR A 209 -10.40 -16.87 20.30
CA THR A 209 -10.25 -15.42 20.54
C THR A 209 -11.59 -14.68 20.39
N SER A 210 -11.92 -13.82 21.36
CA SER A 210 -13.10 -12.93 21.30
C SER A 210 -12.92 -11.88 20.21
N ASP A 211 -13.84 -11.82 19.25
CA ASP A 211 -13.83 -10.87 18.13
C ASP A 211 -14.32 -9.45 18.54
N SER A 212 -14.41 -9.15 19.85
CA SER A 212 -15.00 -7.90 20.35
C SER A 212 -14.27 -6.66 19.84
N GLY A 213 -14.93 -5.86 19.00
CA GLY A 213 -14.41 -4.60 18.47
C GLY A 213 -13.52 -4.74 17.24
N CYS A 214 -13.33 -5.95 16.71
CA CYS A 214 -12.62 -6.17 15.44
C CYS A 214 -13.63 -6.27 14.29
N ILE A 215 -13.19 -5.89 13.08
CA ILE A 215 -13.87 -6.21 11.83
C ILE A 215 -13.34 -7.53 11.33
N VAL A 216 -14.24 -8.45 11.01
CA VAL A 216 -13.93 -9.76 10.44
C VAL A 216 -14.46 -9.86 9.01
N ALA A 217 -13.96 -10.84 8.26
CA ALA A 217 -14.35 -11.05 6.87
C ALA A 217 -15.86 -11.31 6.67
N ASN A 218 -16.57 -11.74 7.72
CA ASN A 218 -18.03 -11.93 7.70
C ASN A 218 -18.81 -10.61 7.76
N ASP A 219 -18.17 -9.51 8.14
CA ASP A 219 -18.78 -8.17 8.21
C ASP A 219 -18.75 -7.46 6.85
N VAL A 220 -18.19 -8.10 5.82
CA VAL A 220 -18.10 -7.54 4.46
C VAL A 220 -19.36 -7.91 3.68
N ASP A 221 -20.17 -6.90 3.35
CA ASP A 221 -21.37 -7.08 2.52
C ASP A 221 -21.07 -7.07 1.02
N SER A 222 -20.01 -6.37 0.58
CA SER A 222 -19.69 -6.19 -0.83
C SER A 222 -18.21 -5.97 -1.07
N VAL A 223 -17.73 -6.42 -2.23
CA VAL A 223 -16.37 -6.20 -2.73
C VAL A 223 -16.47 -5.52 -4.09
N ILE A 224 -15.78 -4.40 -4.26
CA ILE A 224 -15.80 -3.60 -5.50
C ILE A 224 -14.42 -3.60 -6.11
N LEU A 225 -14.32 -3.91 -7.41
CA LEU A 225 -13.06 -4.00 -8.13
C LEU A 225 -13.23 -3.70 -9.64
N PRO A 226 -12.16 -3.36 -10.37
CA PRO A 226 -12.13 -3.38 -11.83
C PRO A 226 -12.68 -4.70 -12.39
N ARG A 227 -13.39 -4.63 -13.52
CA ARG A 227 -13.90 -5.84 -14.19
C ARG A 227 -12.79 -6.82 -14.57
N ASP A 228 -11.63 -6.32 -14.92
CA ASP A 228 -10.51 -7.11 -15.41
C ASP A 228 -9.49 -7.47 -14.30
N ALA A 229 -9.77 -7.21 -13.02
CA ALA A 229 -8.83 -7.44 -11.91
C ALA A 229 -9.32 -8.43 -10.84
N CYS A 230 -10.14 -9.43 -11.20
CA CYS A 230 -10.75 -10.37 -10.27
C CYS A 230 -9.85 -11.54 -9.83
N GLY A 231 -8.60 -11.60 -10.32
CA GLY A 231 -7.69 -12.71 -10.10
C GLY A 231 -6.87 -12.65 -8.81
N GLY A 232 -6.95 -11.55 -8.07
CA GLY A 232 -6.22 -11.37 -6.80
C GLY A 232 -6.73 -12.28 -5.67
N ASP A 233 -5.85 -12.65 -4.75
CA ASP A 233 -6.13 -13.61 -3.68
C ASP A 233 -7.33 -13.19 -2.82
N GLY A 234 -7.42 -11.93 -2.41
CA GLY A 234 -8.57 -11.40 -1.67
C GLY A 234 -9.90 -11.51 -2.42
N ALA A 235 -9.93 -11.20 -3.72
CA ALA A 235 -11.13 -11.33 -4.55
C ALA A 235 -11.57 -12.79 -4.69
N LEU A 236 -10.61 -13.70 -4.88
CA LEU A 236 -10.85 -15.14 -4.93
C LEU A 236 -11.33 -15.69 -3.59
N ALA A 237 -10.75 -15.24 -2.47
CA ALA A 237 -11.14 -15.65 -1.13
C ALA A 237 -12.59 -15.25 -0.80
N PHE A 238 -12.99 -14.02 -1.13
CA PHE A 238 -14.37 -13.57 -0.95
C PHE A 238 -15.36 -14.26 -1.90
N SER A 239 -14.99 -14.48 -3.15
CA SER A 239 -15.89 -15.11 -4.13
C SER A 239 -16.11 -16.62 -3.89
N ARG A 240 -15.12 -17.32 -3.32
CA ARG A 240 -15.19 -18.77 -3.06
C ARG A 240 -15.62 -19.12 -1.64
N THR A 241 -15.95 -18.11 -0.82
CA THR A 241 -16.19 -18.35 0.59
C THR A 241 -17.42 -19.22 0.83
N ALA A 242 -17.29 -20.24 1.68
CA ALA A 242 -18.41 -21.08 2.13
C ALA A 242 -19.18 -20.47 3.33
N ARG A 243 -18.94 -19.18 3.63
CA ARG A 243 -19.57 -18.45 4.73
C ARG A 243 -21.07 -18.27 4.47
N LYS A 244 -21.84 -18.15 5.56
CA LYS A 244 -23.30 -17.95 5.50
C LYS A 244 -23.70 -16.72 4.70
N ASN A 245 -22.90 -15.66 4.79
CA ASN A 245 -23.09 -14.42 4.05
C ASN A 245 -21.92 -14.28 3.07
N LYS A 246 -22.16 -14.60 1.81
CA LYS A 246 -21.20 -14.34 0.74
C LYS A 246 -21.33 -12.86 0.35
N PRO A 247 -20.24 -12.07 0.30
CA PRO A 247 -20.31 -10.69 -0.14
C PRO A 247 -20.75 -10.60 -1.61
N LEU A 248 -21.49 -9.55 -1.95
CA LEU A 248 -21.78 -9.20 -3.33
C LEU A 248 -20.50 -8.72 -4.02
N ILE A 249 -20.08 -9.42 -5.07
CA ILE A 249 -18.96 -8.97 -5.91
C ILE A 249 -19.51 -7.99 -6.95
N ILE A 250 -18.98 -6.76 -6.97
CA ILE A 250 -19.35 -5.71 -7.91
C ILE A 250 -18.15 -5.39 -8.78
N THR A 251 -18.31 -5.55 -10.09
CA THR A 251 -17.28 -5.17 -11.06
C THR A 251 -17.63 -3.87 -11.76
N VAL A 252 -16.65 -2.97 -11.86
CA VAL A 252 -16.79 -1.66 -12.50
C VAL A 252 -16.21 -1.74 -13.91
N GLN A 253 -17.03 -1.48 -14.93
CA GLN A 253 -16.62 -1.64 -16.32
C GLN A 253 -15.73 -0.51 -16.82
N GLU A 254 -15.90 0.71 -16.32
CA GLU A 254 -15.18 1.91 -16.78
C GLU A 254 -13.78 2.05 -16.16
N ASN A 255 -13.47 1.23 -15.15
CA ASN A 255 -12.16 1.22 -14.52
C ASN A 255 -11.34 0.06 -15.11
N GLU A 256 -10.80 0.29 -16.31
CA GLU A 256 -9.97 -0.69 -17.01
C GLU A 256 -8.55 -0.73 -16.44
N THR A 257 -7.93 -1.89 -16.51
CA THR A 257 -6.53 -2.14 -16.14
C THR A 257 -5.80 -2.87 -17.27
N VAL A 258 -4.49 -3.09 -17.13
CA VAL A 258 -3.72 -3.91 -18.08
C VAL A 258 -3.98 -5.42 -17.93
N LEU A 259 -4.90 -5.80 -17.04
CA LEU A 259 -5.19 -7.18 -16.71
C LEU A 259 -6.28 -7.73 -17.61
N ASP A 260 -6.49 -9.05 -17.51
CA ASP A 260 -7.58 -9.74 -18.20
C ASP A 260 -8.21 -10.77 -17.25
N ASP A 261 -8.21 -10.46 -15.96
CA ASP A 261 -8.71 -11.32 -14.89
C ASP A 261 -10.21 -11.12 -14.69
N THR A 262 -11.01 -11.47 -15.70
CA THR A 262 -12.48 -11.27 -15.68
C THR A 262 -13.21 -12.26 -14.76
N PRO A 263 -14.41 -11.93 -14.23
CA PRO A 263 -15.18 -12.83 -13.37
C PRO A 263 -15.41 -14.22 -13.99
N ASP A 264 -15.67 -14.27 -15.30
CA ASP A 264 -15.96 -15.50 -16.04
C ASP A 264 -14.78 -16.48 -16.00
N LYS A 265 -13.53 -15.98 -16.07
CA LYS A 265 -12.32 -16.82 -16.00
C LYS A 265 -12.16 -17.52 -14.66
N PHE A 266 -12.70 -16.93 -13.59
CA PHE A 266 -12.59 -17.45 -12.23
C PHE A 266 -13.91 -18.02 -11.69
N SER A 267 -14.96 -18.09 -12.53
CA SER A 267 -16.32 -18.52 -12.14
C SER A 267 -16.88 -17.71 -10.96
N ILE A 268 -16.67 -16.40 -10.98
CA ILE A 268 -17.16 -15.46 -9.97
C ILE A 268 -18.52 -14.91 -10.41
N ASP A 269 -19.54 -15.13 -9.59
CA ASP A 269 -20.84 -14.47 -9.73
C ASP A 269 -20.70 -13.01 -9.27
N ALA A 270 -20.74 -12.08 -10.24
CA ALA A 270 -20.50 -10.66 -10.01
C ALA A 270 -21.62 -9.81 -10.65
N TYR A 271 -22.06 -8.78 -9.91
CA TYR A 271 -22.89 -7.72 -10.46
C TYR A 271 -22.03 -6.78 -11.31
N LEU A 272 -22.45 -6.57 -12.56
CA LEU A 272 -21.81 -5.63 -13.46
C LEU A 272 -22.41 -4.25 -13.27
N LYS A 273 -21.58 -3.28 -12.84
CA LYS A 273 -21.96 -1.88 -12.83
C LYS A 273 -21.63 -1.27 -14.19
N ASN A 274 -22.69 -0.91 -14.91
CA ASN A 274 -22.64 -0.15 -16.16
C ASN A 274 -22.63 1.36 -15.85
N PRO A 275 -22.21 2.22 -16.81
CA PRO A 275 -22.05 3.65 -16.57
C PRO A 275 -23.38 4.38 -16.39
#